data_AF-A0A2N4XLI1-F1
#
_entry.id   AF-A0A2N4XLI1-F1
#
_cell.length_a   1.000
_cell.length_b   1.000
_cell.length_c   1.000
_cell.angle_alpha   90.00
_cell.angle_beta   90.00
_cell.angle_gamma   90.00
#
_symmetry.space_group_name_H-M   'P 1'
#
loop_
_entity.id
_entity.type
_entity.pdbx_description
1 polymer ?
#
loop_
_entity_poly.entity_id
_entity_poly.type
_entity_poly.pdbx_seq_one_letter_code
_entity_poly.pdbx_strand_id
1 'polypeptide(L)' 'MPADGKVGRIDRWADAEDAALVLLCTIGYALTGVLLADYTQQIEGYREVMRAIFPGCRVNALLVLSESGAIKFEQA' A
#
# COMPACT_ATOMS: atom_id res chain seq x y z
N MET A 1 -12.95 -1.36 -5.60
CA MET A 1 -13.37 -0.72 -4.32
C MET A 1 -12.80 -1.58 -3.22
N PRO A 2 -12.13 -1.01 -2.19
CA PRO A 2 -11.73 -1.80 -1.03
C PRO A 2 -12.95 -2.54 -0.45
N ALA A 3 -12.75 -3.72 0.13
CA ALA A 3 -13.83 -4.61 0.56
C ALA A 3 -14.79 -4.01 1.60
N ASP A 4 -14.40 -2.90 2.24
CA ASP A 4 -15.21 -2.17 3.21
C ASP A 4 -16.16 -1.13 2.58
N GLY A 5 -16.14 -0.97 1.25
CA GLY A 5 -16.97 -0.01 0.51
C GLY A 5 -16.58 1.46 0.73
N LYS A 6 -15.48 1.74 1.43
CA LYS A 6 -15.03 3.11 1.68
C LYS A 6 -14.12 3.60 0.57
N VAL A 7 -14.23 4.90 0.27
CA VAL A 7 -13.29 5.57 -0.63
C VAL A 7 -11.98 5.78 0.11
N GLY A 8 -10.93 5.08 -0.31
CA GLY A 8 -9.57 5.26 0.20
C GLY A 8 -8.77 6.26 -0.63
N ARG A 9 -7.72 6.84 -0.04
CA ARG A 9 -6.74 7.70 -0.73
C ARG A 9 -5.37 7.02 -0.71
N ILE A 10 -4.77 6.85 -1.89
CA ILE A 10 -3.35 6.48 -2.00
C ILE A 10 -2.53 7.74 -1.72
N ASP A 11 -1.60 7.70 -0.76
CA ASP A 11 -0.81 8.87 -0.41
C ASP A 11 0.16 9.26 -1.53
N ARG A 12 0.88 8.26 -2.09
CA ARG A 12 1.74 8.43 -3.27
C ARG A 12 1.75 7.14 -4.11
N TRP A 13 1.99 7.30 -5.40
CA TRP A 13 2.31 6.20 -6.30
C TRP A 13 3.38 6.64 -7.30
N ALA A 14 4.07 5.66 -7.88
CA ALA A 14 5.04 5.86 -8.95
C ALA A 14 4.97 4.67 -9.92
N ASP A 15 5.17 4.93 -11.20
CA ASP A 15 5.31 3.91 -12.24
C ASP A 15 6.75 3.80 -12.73
N ALA A 16 7.11 2.59 -13.15
CA ALA A 16 8.31 2.20 -13.86
C ALA A 16 7.90 1.28 -15.02
N GLU A 17 8.81 0.99 -15.96
CA GLU A 17 8.51 0.23 -17.19
C GLU A 17 7.72 -1.07 -16.97
N ASP A 18 7.98 -1.78 -15.87
CA ASP A 18 7.39 -3.09 -15.58
C ASP A 18 6.69 -3.19 -14.21
N ALA A 19 6.61 -2.07 -13.48
CA ALA A 19 6.10 -2.05 -12.12
C ALA A 19 5.43 -0.73 -11.74
N ALA A 20 4.37 -0.83 -10.94
CA ALA A 20 3.81 0.28 -10.18
C ALA A 20 4.15 0.11 -8.69
N LEU A 21 4.45 1.21 -8.02
CA LEU A 21 4.68 1.27 -6.58
C LEU A 21 3.57 2.08 -5.93
N VAL A 22 2.97 1.54 -4.89
CA VAL A 22 2.03 2.23 -4.00
C VAL A 22 2.71 2.52 -2.67
N LEU A 23 2.59 3.74 -2.18
CA LEU A 23 3.11 4.15 -0.89
C LEU A 23 1.98 4.54 0.05
N LEU A 24 1.98 3.95 1.24
CA LEU A 24 1.15 4.33 2.37
C LEU A 24 2.06 4.91 3.45
N CYS A 25 1.76 6.14 3.86
CA CYS A 25 2.48 6.78 4.95
C CYS A 25 1.51 7.00 6.11
N THR A 26 1.82 6.40 7.26
CA THR A 26 1.00 6.55 8.46
C THR A 26 1.82 7.06 9.64
N ILE A 27 1.11 7.59 10.64
CA ILE A 27 1.69 8.06 11.90
C ILE A 27 1.71 6.87 12.86
N GLY A 28 2.86 6.63 13.49
CA GLY A 28 3.03 5.56 14.47
C GLY A 28 4.48 5.16 14.66
N TYR A 29 4.74 4.46 15.76
CA TYR A 29 6.08 4.01 16.15
C TYR A 29 6.35 2.53 15.85
N ALA A 30 5.33 1.66 15.75
CA ALA A 30 5.51 0.23 15.50
C ALA A 30 4.36 -0.41 14.70
N LEU A 31 4.71 -1.40 13.88
CA LEU A 31 3.77 -2.25 13.14
C LEU A 31 3.51 -3.52 13.94
N THR A 32 2.49 -3.54 14.79
CA THR A 32 2.21 -4.70 15.65
C THR A 32 0.76 -5.14 15.60
N GLY A 33 0.54 -6.46 15.62
CA GLY A 33 -0.78 -7.07 15.83
C GLY A 33 -1.82 -6.63 14.80
N VAL A 34 -2.96 -6.17 15.30
CA VAL A 34 -4.15 -5.77 14.52
C VAL A 34 -3.84 -4.65 13.52
N LEU A 35 -3.01 -3.67 13.91
CA LEU A 35 -2.69 -2.52 13.06
C LEU A 35 -1.98 -2.94 11.76
N LEU A 36 -1.09 -3.93 11.85
CA LEU A 36 -0.40 -4.46 10.69
C LEU A 36 -1.36 -5.23 9.77
N ALA A 37 -2.33 -5.95 10.33
CA ALA A 37 -3.34 -6.67 9.55
C ALA A 37 -4.25 -5.70 8.79
N ASP A 38 -4.69 -4.62 9.45
CA ASP A 38 -5.52 -3.57 8.84
C ASP A 38 -4.80 -2.90 7.66
N TYR A 39 -3.53 -2.50 7.85
CA TYR A 39 -2.74 -1.92 6.76
C TYR A 39 -2.45 -2.91 5.64
N THR A 40 -2.24 -4.18 5.96
CA THR A 40 -2.06 -5.23 4.94
C THR A 40 -3.32 -5.36 4.09
N GLN A 41 -4.50 -5.39 4.70
CA GLN A 41 -5.77 -5.42 3.96
C GLN A 41 -5.98 -4.16 3.11
N GLN A 42 -5.61 -2.99 3.63
CA GLN A 42 -5.71 -1.73 2.90
C GLN A 42 -4.76 -1.70 1.69
N ILE A 43 -3.52 -2.19 1.86
CA ILE A 43 -2.53 -2.32 0.78
C ILE A 43 -3.04 -3.21 -0.34
N GLU A 44 -3.64 -4.36 0.00
CA GLU A 44 -4.19 -5.26 -1.03
C GLU A 44 -5.33 -4.59 -1.81
N GLY A 45 -6.22 -3.86 -1.13
CA GLY A 45 -7.24 -3.07 -1.82
C GLY A 45 -6.67 -2.03 -2.79
N TYR A 46 -5.56 -1.38 -2.44
CA TYR A 46 -4.88 -0.46 -3.35
C TYR A 46 -4.16 -1.16 -4.50
N ARG A 47 -3.56 -2.32 -4.24
CA ARG A 47 -2.95 -3.15 -5.30
C ARG A 47 -3.97 -3.57 -6.35
N GLU A 48 -5.16 -3.99 -5.93
CA GLU A 48 -6.25 -4.34 -6.85
C GLU A 48 -6.63 -3.16 -7.75
N VAL A 49 -6.78 -1.96 -7.18
CA VAL A 49 -7.07 -0.74 -7.95
C VAL A 49 -5.94 -0.44 -8.93
N MET A 50 -4.69 -0.53 -8.49
CA MET A 50 -3.53 -0.21 -9.34
C MET A 50 -3.32 -1.23 -10.45
N ARG A 51 -3.60 -2.53 -10.21
CA ARG A 51 -3.58 -3.56 -11.27
C ARG A 51 -4.63 -3.27 -12.36
N ALA A 52 -5.76 -2.67 -12.00
CA ALA A 52 -6.77 -2.26 -12.98
C ALA A 52 -6.35 -1.02 -13.79
N ILE A 53 -5.53 -0.13 -13.21
CA ILE A 53 -5.01 1.08 -13.89
C ILE A 53 -3.79 0.75 -14.74
N PHE A 54 -2.91 -0.13 -14.26
CA PHE A 54 -1.64 -0.54 -14.88
C PHE A 54 -1.66 -2.03 -15.22
N PRO A 55 -2.42 -2.44 -16.26
CA PRO A 55 -2.55 -3.84 -16.63
C PRO A 55 -1.20 -4.43 -17.04
N GLY A 56 -0.87 -5.61 -16.51
CA GLY A 56 0.37 -6.31 -16.81
C GLY A 56 1.59 -5.85 -16.00
N CYS A 57 1.48 -4.79 -15.20
CA CYS A 57 2.55 -4.33 -14.33
C CYS A 57 2.54 -5.08 -12.99
N ARG A 58 3.72 -5.34 -12.43
CA ARG A 58 3.86 -5.78 -11.03
C ARG A 58 3.47 -4.63 -10.11
N VAL A 59 2.71 -4.89 -9.05
CA VAL A 59 2.31 -3.83 -8.10
C VAL A 59 2.94 -4.06 -6.74
N ASN A 60 3.99 -3.28 -6.46
CA ASN A 60 4.68 -3.28 -5.18
C ASN A 60 4.03 -2.31 -4.21
N ALA A 61 4.18 -2.55 -2.92
CA ALA A 61 3.65 -1.69 -1.88
C ALA A 61 4.71 -1.36 -0.82
N LEU A 62 4.73 -0.11 -0.38
CA LEU A 62 5.56 0.37 0.71
C LEU A 62 4.69 0.97 1.82
N LEU A 63 4.85 0.48 3.04
CA LEU A 63 4.26 1.06 4.25
C LEU A 63 5.36 1.73 5.05
N VAL A 64 5.21 3.04 5.29
CA VAL A 64 6.15 3.85 6.07
C VAL A 64 5.47 4.34 7.34
N LEU A 65 6.12 4.10 8.47
CA LEU A 65 5.79 4.70 9.75
C LEU A 65 6.60 5.98 9.93
N SER A 66 5.94 7.13 9.87
CA SER A 66 6.61 8.43 9.87
C SER A 66 7.36 8.76 11.17
N GLU A 67 6.92 8.26 12.32
CA GLU A 67 7.56 8.61 13.61
C GLU A 67 8.76 7.74 13.95
N SER A 68 8.72 6.45 13.63
CA SER A 68 9.88 5.56 13.81
C SER A 68 10.78 5.45 12.60
N GLY A 69 10.33 5.91 11.43
CA GLY A 69 11.00 5.66 10.15
C GLY A 69 10.96 4.19 9.74
N ALA A 70 10.16 3.35 10.39
CA ALA A 70 10.06 1.94 10.05
C ALA A 70 9.42 1.76 8.67
N ILE A 71 9.99 0.85 7.88
CA ILE A 71 9.55 0.58 6.51
C ILE A 71 9.22 -0.90 6.39
N LYS A 72 8.05 -1.19 5.82
CA LYS A 72 7.69 -2.53 5.32
C LYS A 72 7.51 -2.45 3.82
N PHE A 73 8.24 -3.30 3.11
CA PHE A 73 8.15 -3.42 1.66
C PHE A 73 7.56 -4.78 1.30
N GLU A 74 6.57 -4.77 0.42
CA GLU A 74 5.94 -5.98 -0.10
C GLU A 74 6.02 -5.99 -1.63
N GLN A 75 6.43 -7.14 -2.17
CA GLN A 75 6.51 -7.40 -3.59
C GLN A 75 5.41 -8.39 -4.00
N ALA A 76 4.84 -8.20 -5.18
CA ALA A 76 3.82 -9.08 -5.77
C ALA A 76 4.13 -9.34 -7.25
#